data_AF-A0A4R3SNS0-F1
#
_entry.id   AF-A0A4R3SNS0-F1
#
_cell.length_a   1.000
_cell.length_b   1.000
_cell.length_c   1.000
_cell.angle_alpha   90.00
_cell.angle_beta   90.00
_cell.angle_gamma   90.00
#
_symmetry.space_group_name_H-M   'P 1'
#
loop_
_entity.id
_entity.type
_entity.pdbx_description
1 polymer ?
#
loop_
_entity_poly.entity_id
_entity_poly.type
_entity_poly.pdbx_seq_one_letter_code
_entity_poly.pdbx_strand_id
1 'polypeptide(L)'
;MTDNGAAGTIDRRWAKVRPLVFRTIIGAVVAAGLVGIVAVLVGDFGRVAVQLLLTIVVVVVFALLSWYDADVSSRRSGTFAFVSIATSMYLLVAGLYKVWLAPTDSSGEDGLWLVGERFWHWIWLVGVARVALLHVHLLLVIHRRYPTPALQVVAKATVGVIALLALLLSIPLLAPDVDYARGYWRLVWVVVILDLLGTVVVPLSNALFRPRGAVPAGAVGAWPTPEAPPAAPPTAPATPIATWAATPVPDAPTAATAVTAVTAATAAGPVSADRYRYEPRPTSSRALAWPRYVDGTPLPALPDGSPDFSGVAQG
;
A
#
# COMPACT_ATOMS: atom_id res chain seq x y z
N MET A 1 -34.98 -11.43 -15.08
CA MET A 1 -34.46 -11.18 -16.44
C MET A 1 -32.98 -10.87 -16.28
N THR A 2 -32.13 -11.72 -16.84
CA THR A 2 -30.69 -11.83 -16.61
C THR A 2 -29.91 -10.85 -17.46
N ASP A 3 -29.18 -9.90 -16.85
CA ASP A 3 -28.08 -9.22 -17.53
C ASP A 3 -26.78 -10.01 -17.28
N ASN A 4 -26.52 -10.90 -18.23
CA ASN A 4 -25.30 -11.69 -18.33
C ASN A 4 -24.12 -10.83 -18.76
N GLY A 5 -22.94 -11.19 -18.27
CA GLY A 5 -21.70 -10.45 -18.45
C GLY A 5 -21.32 -10.21 -19.91
N ALA A 6 -21.17 -8.94 -20.26
CA ALA A 6 -20.38 -8.51 -21.39
C ALA A 6 -18.88 -8.63 -21.02
N ALA A 7 -18.34 -9.84 -21.19
CA ALA A 7 -16.89 -10.02 -21.27
C ALA A 7 -16.40 -9.22 -22.47
N GLY A 8 -15.79 -8.06 -22.20
CA GLY A 8 -15.30 -7.13 -23.21
C GLY A 8 -14.24 -7.77 -24.07
N THR A 9 -14.64 -8.26 -25.25
CA THR A 9 -13.70 -8.60 -26.33
C THR A 9 -13.03 -7.30 -26.76
N ILE A 10 -11.73 -7.15 -26.49
CA ILE A 10 -10.94 -6.04 -27.03
C ILE A 10 -11.15 -6.05 -28.55
N ASP A 11 -11.71 -4.95 -29.05
CA ASP A 11 -12.03 -4.77 -30.47
C ASP A 11 -10.79 -5.14 -31.31
N ARG A 12 -10.91 -6.12 -32.23
CA ARG A 12 -9.76 -6.60 -33.06
C ARG A 12 -9.07 -5.46 -33.82
N ARG A 13 -9.78 -4.35 -34.05
CA ARG A 13 -9.24 -3.12 -34.63
C ARG A 13 -8.18 -2.50 -33.72
N TRP A 14 -8.45 -2.34 -32.42
CA TRP A 14 -7.52 -1.80 -31.43
C TRP A 14 -6.23 -2.61 -31.31
N ALA A 15 -6.29 -3.94 -31.42
CA ALA A 15 -5.11 -4.80 -31.42
C ALA A 15 -4.15 -4.52 -32.59
N LYS A 16 -4.68 -4.14 -33.76
CA LYS A 16 -3.88 -3.80 -34.95
C LYS A 16 -3.34 -2.37 -34.93
N VAL A 17 -4.08 -1.40 -34.36
CA VAL A 17 -3.65 0.02 -34.34
C VAL A 17 -2.59 0.28 -33.27
N ARG A 18 -2.63 -0.44 -32.15
CA ARG A 18 -1.70 -0.26 -31.02
C ARG A 18 -0.22 -0.27 -31.42
N PRO A 19 0.31 -1.26 -32.17
CA PRO A 19 1.71 -1.22 -32.61
C PRO A 19 2.01 -0.10 -33.61
N LEU A 20 1.03 0.36 -34.39
CA LEU A 20 1.20 1.48 -35.31
C LEU A 20 1.39 2.80 -34.53
N VAL A 21 0.55 3.02 -33.52
CA VAL A 21 0.63 4.20 -32.63
C VAL A 21 1.99 4.26 -31.94
N PHE A 22 2.49 3.14 -31.41
CA PHE A 22 3.82 3.12 -30.80
C PHE A 22 4.94 3.42 -31.81
N ARG A 23 4.88 2.86 -33.03
CA ARG A 23 5.87 3.16 -34.09
C ARG A 23 5.84 4.62 -34.52
N THR A 24 4.67 5.25 -34.62
CA THR A 24 4.57 6.68 -34.97
C THR A 24 5.07 7.57 -33.85
N ILE A 25 4.81 7.21 -32.58
CA ILE A 25 5.36 7.94 -31.42
C ILE A 25 6.89 7.83 -31.43
N ILE A 26 7.43 6.62 -31.57
CA ILE A 26 8.88 6.39 -31.62
C ILE A 26 9.50 7.14 -32.80
N GLY A 27 8.88 7.07 -33.99
CA GLY A 27 9.35 7.78 -35.18
C GLY A 27 9.35 9.30 -35.01
N ALA A 28 8.29 9.87 -34.41
CA ALA A 28 8.21 11.30 -34.11
C ALA A 28 9.28 11.74 -33.09
N VAL A 29 9.52 10.93 -32.05
CA VAL A 29 10.57 11.20 -31.05
C VAL A 29 11.97 11.17 -31.69
N VAL A 30 12.25 10.18 -32.54
CA VAL A 30 13.52 10.09 -33.27
C VAL A 30 13.71 11.27 -34.21
N ALA A 31 12.68 11.63 -34.99
CA ALA A 31 12.73 12.77 -35.90
C ALA A 31 12.96 14.10 -35.15
N ALA A 32 12.26 14.33 -34.04
CA ALA A 32 12.47 15.50 -33.19
C ALA A 32 13.90 15.55 -32.62
N GLY A 33 14.45 14.41 -32.20
CA GLY A 33 15.84 14.31 -31.75
C GLY A 33 16.85 14.67 -32.84
N LEU A 34 16.66 14.17 -34.06
CA LEU A 34 17.51 14.51 -35.21
C LEU A 34 17.46 16.01 -35.54
N VAL A 35 16.27 16.61 -35.53
CA VAL A 35 16.10 18.06 -35.72
C VAL A 35 16.84 18.85 -34.63
N GLY A 36 16.76 18.41 -33.37
CA GLY A 36 17.52 19.01 -32.27
C GLY A 36 19.03 18.93 -32.48
N ILE A 37 19.56 17.78 -32.92
CA ILE A 37 20.99 17.60 -33.20
C ILE A 37 21.44 18.52 -34.34
N VAL A 38 20.67 18.62 -35.42
CA VAL A 38 21.00 19.52 -36.54
C VAL A 38 20.97 20.99 -36.11
N ALA A 39 19.97 21.38 -35.31
CA ALA A 39 19.89 22.73 -34.76
C ALA A 39 21.09 23.07 -33.87
N VAL A 40 21.62 22.10 -33.12
CA VAL A 40 22.84 22.25 -32.32
C VAL A 40 24.08 22.37 -33.22
N LEU A 41 24.20 21.56 -34.28
CA LEU A 41 25.37 21.60 -35.15
C LEU A 41 25.50 22.90 -35.95
N VAL A 42 24.38 23.56 -36.26
CA VAL A 42 24.33 24.76 -37.11
C VAL A 42 24.13 26.05 -36.30
N GLY A 43 23.69 25.95 -35.04
CA GLY A 43 23.28 27.08 -34.22
C GLY A 43 24.43 27.95 -33.71
N ASP A 44 24.19 29.26 -33.66
CA ASP A 44 25.03 30.21 -32.92
C ASP A 44 24.62 30.18 -31.43
N PHE A 45 25.53 29.73 -30.57
CA PHE A 45 25.24 29.47 -29.16
C PHE A 45 25.48 30.71 -28.29
N GLY A 46 24.48 31.59 -28.25
CA GLY A 46 24.39 32.63 -27.24
C GLY A 46 23.60 32.21 -25.99
N ARG A 47 23.57 33.08 -24.97
CA ARG A 47 22.76 32.91 -23.74
C ARG A 47 21.31 32.52 -24.04
N VAL A 48 20.69 33.21 -25.00
CA VAL A 48 19.29 33.00 -25.36
C VAL A 48 19.07 31.60 -25.95
N ALA A 49 19.99 31.12 -26.81
CA ALA A 49 19.90 29.78 -27.39
C ALA A 49 19.95 28.71 -26.29
N VAL A 50 20.85 28.85 -25.32
CA VAL A 50 20.94 27.94 -24.17
C VAL A 50 19.70 28.03 -23.27
N GLN A 51 19.14 29.22 -23.02
CA GLN A 51 17.90 29.37 -22.25
C GLN A 51 16.71 28.70 -22.94
N LEU A 52 16.58 28.84 -24.25
CA LEU A 52 15.55 28.15 -25.03
C LEU A 52 15.72 26.62 -24.94
N LEU A 53 16.96 26.13 -25.10
CA LEU A 53 17.27 24.70 -24.95
C LEU A 53 16.92 24.18 -23.54
N LEU A 54 17.34 24.87 -22.49
CA LEU A 54 17.05 24.48 -21.11
C LEU A 54 15.55 24.56 -20.79
N THR A 55 14.82 25.50 -21.39
CA THR A 55 13.35 25.56 -21.27
C THR A 55 12.72 24.30 -21.84
N ILE A 56 13.18 23.81 -23.00
CA ILE A 56 12.73 22.53 -23.56
C ILE A 56 13.01 21.39 -22.56
N VAL A 57 14.20 21.35 -21.96
CA VAL A 57 14.54 20.33 -20.95
C VAL A 57 13.62 20.41 -19.73
N VAL A 58 13.34 21.61 -19.21
CA VAL A 58 12.39 21.82 -18.11
C VAL A 58 11.00 21.28 -18.45
N VAL A 59 10.51 21.56 -19.67
CA VAL A 59 9.21 21.06 -20.15
C VAL A 59 9.20 19.54 -20.30
N VAL A 60 10.27 18.94 -20.83
CA VAL A 60 10.41 17.48 -20.98
C VAL A 60 10.39 16.80 -19.61
N VAL A 61 11.14 17.32 -18.64
CA VAL A 61 11.13 16.80 -17.26
C VAL A 61 9.72 16.93 -16.67
N PHE A 62 9.07 18.08 -16.80
CA PHE A 62 7.69 18.27 -16.34
C PHE A 62 6.71 17.28 -16.98
N ALA A 63 6.84 17.00 -18.28
CA ALA A 63 5.99 16.04 -18.99
C ALA A 63 6.21 14.61 -18.48
N LEU A 64 7.48 14.20 -18.28
CA LEU A 64 7.82 12.89 -17.69
C LEU A 64 7.27 12.74 -16.27
N LEU A 65 7.40 13.79 -15.46
CA LEU A 65 6.86 13.84 -14.11
C LEU A 65 5.34 13.77 -14.10
N SER A 66 4.67 14.49 -15.01
CA SER A 66 3.21 14.48 -15.16
C SER A 66 2.71 13.10 -15.61
N TRP A 67 3.44 12.43 -16.49
CA TRP A 67 3.13 11.06 -16.91
C TRP A 67 3.26 10.07 -15.75
N TYR A 68 4.34 10.18 -14.95
CA TYR A 68 4.52 9.36 -13.74
C TYR A 68 3.41 9.60 -12.72
N ASP A 69 3.08 10.87 -12.46
CA ASP A 69 2.02 11.25 -11.50
C ASP A 69 0.64 10.77 -11.97
N ALA A 70 0.38 10.74 -13.29
CA ALA A 70 -0.85 10.20 -13.87
C ALA A 70 -0.99 8.67 -13.67
N ASP A 71 0.08 7.90 -13.89
CA ASP A 71 0.06 6.45 -13.63
C ASP A 71 -0.16 6.15 -12.15
N VAL A 72 0.51 6.88 -11.25
CA VAL A 72 0.35 6.72 -9.80
C VAL A 72 -1.03 7.15 -9.31
N SER A 73 -1.56 8.28 -9.81
CA SER A 73 -2.88 8.80 -9.46
C SER A 73 -4.02 7.87 -9.86
N SER A 74 -3.92 7.19 -11.01
CA SER A 74 -4.96 6.26 -11.48
C SER A 74 -5.23 5.11 -10.50
N ARG A 75 -4.25 4.81 -9.63
CA ARG A 75 -4.30 3.69 -8.67
C ARG A 75 -4.64 4.11 -7.23
N ARG A 76 -4.72 5.41 -6.88
CA ARG A 76 -4.78 5.89 -5.47
C ARG A 76 -5.58 7.19 -5.24
N SER A 77 -5.79 7.52 -3.95
CA SER A 77 -6.68 8.59 -3.46
C SER A 77 -6.36 9.99 -4.00
N GLY A 78 -7.42 10.80 -4.20
CA GLY A 78 -7.34 12.13 -4.83
C GLY A 78 -6.42 13.14 -4.14
N THR A 79 -6.16 13.01 -2.84
CA THR A 79 -5.23 13.90 -2.12
C THR A 79 -3.79 13.76 -2.63
N PHE A 80 -3.35 12.56 -2.97
CA PHE A 80 -2.00 12.34 -3.50
C PHE A 80 -1.85 12.92 -4.91
N ALA A 81 -2.89 12.79 -5.73
CA ALA A 81 -2.94 13.39 -7.06
C ALA A 81 -2.81 14.92 -6.98
N PHE A 82 -3.54 15.55 -6.06
CA PHE A 82 -3.45 17.00 -5.89
C PHE A 82 -2.05 17.46 -5.44
N VAL A 83 -1.46 16.81 -4.44
CA VAL A 83 -0.12 17.17 -3.94
C VAL A 83 0.95 16.99 -5.02
N SER A 84 0.91 15.89 -5.77
CA SER A 84 1.87 15.64 -6.86
C SER A 84 1.72 16.65 -8.01
N ILE A 85 0.50 17.00 -8.41
CA ILE A 85 0.23 18.06 -9.39
C ILE A 85 0.78 19.40 -8.89
N ALA A 86 0.52 19.76 -7.63
CA ALA A 86 1.03 21.00 -7.04
C ALA A 86 2.57 21.02 -7.00
N THR A 87 3.21 19.91 -6.64
CA THR A 87 4.67 19.76 -6.69
C THR A 87 5.20 19.88 -8.13
N SER A 88 4.56 19.23 -9.11
CA SER A 88 4.94 19.33 -10.52
C SER A 88 4.83 20.76 -11.06
N MET A 89 3.74 21.46 -10.72
CA MET A 89 3.56 22.87 -11.07
C MET A 89 4.64 23.76 -10.43
N TYR A 90 4.94 23.54 -9.14
CA TYR A 90 6.01 24.24 -8.43
C TYR A 90 7.38 24.04 -9.11
N LEU A 91 7.72 22.80 -9.50
CA LEU A 91 8.98 22.49 -10.18
C LEU A 91 9.08 23.14 -11.56
N LEU A 92 7.98 23.19 -12.32
CA LEU A 92 7.92 23.87 -13.61
C LEU A 92 8.21 25.37 -13.47
N VAL A 93 7.50 26.03 -12.54
CA VAL A 93 7.67 27.46 -12.28
C VAL A 93 9.09 27.76 -11.78
N ALA A 94 9.62 26.95 -10.86
CA ALA A 94 10.99 27.10 -10.37
C ALA A 94 12.04 26.91 -11.48
N GLY A 95 11.81 25.97 -12.40
CA GLY A 95 12.69 25.75 -13.55
C GLY A 95 12.69 26.93 -14.51
N LEU A 96 11.51 27.43 -14.86
CA LEU A 96 11.38 28.60 -15.74
C LEU A 96 12.01 29.85 -15.08
N TYR A 97 11.77 30.04 -13.79
CA TYR A 97 12.40 31.11 -13.01
C TYR A 97 13.93 31.03 -13.05
N LYS A 98 14.52 29.85 -12.79
CA LYS A 98 15.98 29.67 -12.78
C LYS A 98 16.63 29.89 -14.15
N VAL A 99 15.95 29.46 -15.22
CA VAL A 99 16.46 29.63 -16.60
C VAL A 99 16.39 31.09 -17.06
N TRP A 100 15.32 31.82 -16.74
CA TRP A 100 15.09 33.16 -17.29
C TRP A 100 15.50 34.32 -16.37
N LEU A 101 15.32 34.20 -15.05
CA LEU A 101 15.62 35.28 -14.09
C LEU A 101 17.06 35.18 -13.54
N ALA A 102 18.01 34.72 -14.35
CA ALA A 102 19.43 34.79 -14.04
C ALA A 102 19.94 36.24 -14.12
N PRO A 103 20.39 36.86 -13.01
CA PRO A 103 21.05 38.16 -13.04
C PRO A 103 22.21 38.11 -14.03
N THR A 104 22.27 39.10 -14.90
CA THR A 104 23.50 39.39 -15.65
C THR A 104 24.59 39.74 -14.65
N ASP A 105 25.69 39.00 -14.71
CA ASP A 105 26.94 39.35 -14.06
C ASP A 105 27.38 40.74 -14.56
N SER A 106 27.92 41.56 -13.66
CA SER A 106 28.46 42.87 -13.99
C SER A 106 29.81 42.80 -14.72
N SER A 107 30.40 41.60 -14.84
CA SER A 107 31.69 41.33 -15.48
C SER A 107 31.67 41.36 -17.01
N GLY A 108 30.49 41.43 -17.63
CA GLY A 108 30.37 41.49 -19.09
C GLY A 108 30.59 40.15 -19.79
N GLU A 109 30.62 39.03 -19.05
CA GLU A 109 30.56 37.71 -19.66
C GLU A 109 29.13 37.43 -20.16
N ASP A 110 28.99 36.55 -21.13
CA ASP A 110 27.69 36.16 -21.68
C ASP A 110 26.82 35.38 -20.68
N GLY A 111 27.28 35.17 -19.44
CA GLY A 111 26.57 34.55 -18.30
C GLY A 111 26.04 33.14 -18.56
N LEU A 112 26.57 32.45 -19.57
CA LEU A 112 26.19 31.08 -19.91
C LEU A 112 26.43 30.12 -18.75
N TRP A 113 27.59 30.25 -18.08
CA TRP A 113 27.95 29.42 -16.92
C TRP A 113 26.96 29.57 -15.76
N LEU A 114 26.55 30.81 -15.45
CA LEU A 114 25.58 31.09 -14.38
C LEU A 114 24.22 30.44 -14.65
N VAL A 115 23.75 30.48 -15.91
CA VAL A 115 22.50 29.81 -16.31
C VAL A 115 22.62 28.29 -16.10
N GLY A 116 23.75 27.69 -16.48
CA GLY A 116 24.04 26.28 -16.25
C GLY A 116 24.07 25.90 -14.76
N GLU A 117 24.73 26.69 -13.93
CA GLU A 117 24.78 26.49 -12.48
C GLU A 117 23.37 26.58 -11.85
N ARG A 118 22.59 27.59 -12.22
CA ARG A 118 21.20 27.75 -11.73
C ARG A 118 20.30 26.60 -12.16
N PHE A 119 20.49 26.10 -13.37
CA PHE A 119 19.81 24.90 -13.85
C PHE A 119 20.21 23.67 -13.03
N TRP A 120 21.48 23.53 -12.66
CA TRP A 120 21.94 22.44 -11.78
C TRP A 120 21.27 22.48 -10.40
N HIS A 121 21.10 23.66 -9.81
CA HIS A 121 20.35 23.83 -8.57
C HIS A 121 18.88 23.41 -8.72
N TRP A 122 18.26 23.71 -9.86
CA TRP A 122 16.91 23.23 -10.16
C TRP A 122 16.85 21.70 -10.27
N ILE A 123 17.85 21.04 -10.87
CA ILE A 123 17.93 19.57 -10.90
C ILE A 123 18.00 18.98 -9.49
N TRP A 124 18.81 19.55 -8.60
CA TRP A 124 18.84 19.14 -7.18
C TRP A 124 17.49 19.34 -6.50
N LEU A 125 16.81 20.46 -6.77
CA LEU A 125 15.47 20.76 -6.26
C LEU A 125 14.43 19.72 -6.72
N VAL A 126 14.46 19.35 -8.00
CA VAL A 126 13.65 18.23 -8.54
C VAL A 126 13.96 16.93 -7.80
N GLY A 127 15.25 16.62 -7.61
CA GLY A 127 15.69 15.44 -6.87
C GLY A 127 15.13 15.37 -5.45
N VAL A 128 15.29 16.45 -4.68
CA VAL A 128 14.77 16.56 -3.29
C VAL A 128 13.25 16.38 -3.25
N ALA A 129 12.52 17.09 -4.10
CA ALA A 129 11.06 17.00 -4.15
C ALA A 129 10.58 15.58 -4.48
N ARG A 130 11.28 14.89 -5.40
CA ARG A 130 10.90 13.53 -5.83
C ARG A 130 11.30 12.47 -4.83
N VAL A 131 12.46 12.59 -4.18
CA VAL A 131 12.84 11.71 -3.06
C VAL A 131 11.82 11.82 -1.93
N ALA A 132 11.36 13.03 -1.61
CA ALA A 132 10.32 13.22 -0.59
C ALA A 132 9.01 12.52 -0.96
N LEU A 133 8.51 12.69 -2.20
CA LEU A 133 7.31 12.01 -2.68
C LEU A 133 7.49 10.48 -2.70
N LEU A 134 8.66 9.99 -3.08
CA LEU A 134 9.00 8.56 -3.07
C LEU A 134 8.99 8.01 -1.63
N HIS A 135 9.53 8.75 -0.67
CA HIS A 135 9.55 8.37 0.74
C HIS A 135 8.14 8.26 1.31
N VAL A 136 7.27 9.25 1.01
CA VAL A 136 5.85 9.22 1.37
C VAL A 136 5.16 8.02 0.73
N HIS A 137 5.46 7.73 -0.54
CA HIS A 137 4.91 6.57 -1.24
C HIS A 137 5.33 5.25 -0.59
N LEU A 138 6.62 5.10 -0.25
CA LEU A 138 7.17 3.92 0.40
C LEU A 138 6.51 3.66 1.76
N LEU A 139 6.36 4.72 2.58
CA LEU A 139 5.69 4.64 3.87
C LEU A 139 4.23 4.22 3.74
N LEU A 140 3.50 4.78 2.77
CA LEU A 140 2.10 4.40 2.52
C LEU A 140 1.95 2.95 2.03
N VAL A 141 2.94 2.41 1.31
CA VAL A 141 2.94 1.00 0.89
C VAL A 141 3.19 0.07 2.09
N ILE A 142 4.16 0.39 2.94
CA ILE A 142 4.50 -0.38 4.14
C ILE A 142 3.34 -0.39 5.16
N HIS A 143 2.70 0.76 5.39
CA HIS A 143 1.66 0.88 6.41
C HIS A 143 0.32 0.24 6.05
N ARG A 144 0.06 -0.07 4.77
CA ARG A 144 -1.11 -0.87 4.39
C ARG A 144 -1.12 -2.27 5.02
N ARG A 145 0.02 -2.73 5.54
CA ARG A 145 0.18 -4.06 6.12
C ARG A 145 -0.15 -4.14 7.62
N TYR A 146 -0.31 -3.01 8.33
CA TYR A 146 -0.52 -2.98 9.79
C TYR A 146 -1.51 -1.87 10.24
N PRO A 147 -2.75 -2.19 10.65
CA PRO A 147 -3.81 -1.21 10.90
C PRO A 147 -3.92 -0.73 12.38
N THR A 148 -2.85 -0.64 13.15
CA THR A 148 -2.95 -0.10 14.52
C THR A 148 -2.93 1.44 14.54
N PRO A 149 -3.78 2.11 15.36
CA PRO A 149 -3.90 3.57 15.37
C PRO A 149 -2.61 4.28 15.81
N ALA A 150 -1.83 3.66 16.69
CA ALA A 150 -0.52 4.18 17.11
C ALA A 150 0.47 4.28 15.93
N LEU A 151 0.51 3.26 15.06
CA LEU A 151 1.37 3.28 13.87
C LEU A 151 0.93 4.37 12.86
N GLN A 152 -0.37 4.70 12.79
CA GLN A 152 -0.87 5.74 11.90
C GLN A 152 -0.42 7.15 12.33
N VAL A 153 -0.36 7.43 13.63
CA VAL A 153 0.14 8.72 14.14
C VAL A 153 1.62 8.89 13.78
N VAL A 154 2.42 7.84 13.99
CA VAL A 154 3.84 7.85 13.65
C VAL A 154 4.06 8.05 12.15
N ALA A 155 3.27 7.37 11.30
CA ALA A 155 3.37 7.57 9.84
C ALA A 155 2.98 8.99 9.40
N LYS A 156 1.94 9.59 9.99
CA LYS A 156 1.60 10.99 9.70
C LYS A 156 2.71 11.94 10.16
N ALA A 157 3.33 11.66 11.30
CA ALA A 157 4.44 12.43 11.82
C ALA A 157 5.66 12.34 10.89
N THR A 158 6.06 11.14 10.46
CA THR A 158 7.19 10.98 9.52
C THR A 158 6.91 11.63 8.18
N VAL A 159 5.71 11.48 7.61
CA VAL A 159 5.30 12.20 6.39
C VAL A 159 5.41 13.72 6.58
N GLY A 160 4.99 14.24 7.73
CA GLY A 160 5.14 15.66 8.06
C GLY A 160 6.61 16.11 8.15
N VAL A 161 7.47 15.30 8.77
CA VAL A 161 8.92 15.55 8.88
C VAL A 161 9.58 15.55 7.51
N ILE A 162 9.24 14.59 6.65
CA ILE A 162 9.77 14.50 5.27
C ILE A 162 9.33 15.71 4.45
N ALA A 163 8.04 16.09 4.54
CA ALA A 163 7.53 17.26 3.83
C ALA A 163 8.20 18.56 4.32
N LEU A 164 8.39 18.69 5.64
CA LEU A 164 9.11 19.81 6.23
C LEU A 164 10.57 19.85 5.78
N LEU A 165 11.25 18.71 5.75
CA LEU A 165 12.63 18.61 5.29
C LEU A 165 12.76 19.02 3.82
N ALA A 166 11.86 18.54 2.97
CA ALA A 166 11.82 18.91 1.56
C ALA A 166 11.62 20.42 1.38
N LEU A 167 10.74 21.02 2.17
CA LEU A 167 10.49 22.47 2.15
C LEU A 167 11.73 23.26 2.62
N LEU A 168 12.37 22.82 3.70
CA LEU A 168 13.61 23.40 4.22
C LEU A 168 14.80 23.24 3.24
N LEU A 169 14.89 22.16 2.47
CA LEU A 169 15.92 22.08 1.43
C LEU A 169 15.57 22.93 0.20
N SER A 170 14.28 23.09 -0.10
CA SER A 170 13.83 23.82 -1.29
C SER A 170 14.25 25.30 -1.30
N ILE A 171 14.27 25.96 -0.14
CA ILE A 171 14.60 27.38 0.00
C ILE A 171 16.05 27.69 -0.45
N PRO A 172 17.10 27.07 0.12
CA PRO A 172 18.49 27.32 -0.30
C PRO A 172 18.76 26.89 -1.74
N LEU A 173 18.04 25.89 -2.24
CA LEU A 173 18.12 25.50 -3.66
C LEU A 173 17.50 26.57 -4.58
N LEU A 174 16.45 27.27 -4.14
CA LEU A 174 15.80 28.31 -4.91
C LEU A 174 16.61 29.62 -4.90
N ALA A 175 17.20 29.97 -3.76
CA ALA A 175 18.00 31.18 -3.59
C ALA A 175 19.38 30.83 -2.99
N PRO A 176 20.33 30.32 -3.80
CA PRO A 176 21.66 29.92 -3.32
C PRO A 176 22.52 31.13 -2.93
N ASP A 177 22.26 32.30 -3.52
CA ASP A 177 23.03 33.53 -3.31
C ASP A 177 22.71 34.21 -1.96
N VAL A 178 21.76 33.69 -1.19
CA VAL A 178 21.34 34.24 0.10
C VAL A 178 22.16 33.62 1.22
N ASP A 179 22.77 34.45 2.05
CA ASP A 179 23.45 34.01 3.26
C ASP A 179 22.45 33.58 4.35
N TYR A 180 22.28 32.27 4.51
CA TYR A 180 21.42 31.71 5.54
C TYR A 180 22.09 31.75 6.92
N ALA A 181 21.37 32.25 7.91
CA ALA A 181 21.84 32.26 9.29
C ALA A 181 22.19 30.83 9.77
N ARG A 182 23.21 30.72 10.64
CA ARG A 182 23.64 29.41 11.19
C ARG A 182 22.49 28.64 11.87
N GLY A 183 21.51 29.35 12.44
CA GLY A 183 20.30 28.75 13.01
C GLY A 183 19.45 27.97 12.01
N TYR A 184 19.41 28.42 10.75
CA TYR A 184 18.70 27.76 9.66
C TYR A 184 19.26 26.35 9.40
N TRP A 185 20.58 26.27 9.16
CA TRP A 185 21.24 24.99 8.92
C TRP A 185 21.15 24.05 10.12
N ARG A 186 21.15 24.59 11.36
CA ARG A 186 20.89 23.78 12.55
C ARG A 186 19.49 23.18 12.53
N LEU A 187 18.47 23.93 12.13
CA LEU A 187 17.11 23.41 11.98
C LEU A 187 17.04 22.30 10.92
N VAL A 188 17.66 22.53 9.75
CA VAL A 188 17.76 21.51 8.69
C VAL A 188 18.35 20.22 9.25
N TRP A 189 19.51 20.30 9.92
CA TRP A 189 20.16 19.13 10.51
C TRP A 189 19.31 18.43 11.57
N VAL A 190 18.59 19.18 12.41
CA VAL A 190 17.65 18.60 13.40
C VAL A 190 16.55 17.80 12.69
N VAL A 191 15.97 18.34 11.63
CA VAL A 191 14.91 17.66 10.87
C VAL A 191 15.46 16.43 10.13
N VAL A 192 16.66 16.51 9.56
CA VAL A 192 17.36 15.34 8.96
C VAL A 192 17.54 14.23 9.98
N ILE A 193 18.03 14.55 11.18
CA ILE A 193 18.23 13.57 12.25
C ILE A 193 16.88 12.97 12.69
N LEU A 194 15.84 13.80 12.79
CA LEU A 194 14.50 13.33 13.14
C LEU A 194 13.91 12.38 12.09
N ASP A 195 14.16 12.66 10.81
CA ASP A 195 13.75 11.80 9.70
C ASP A 195 14.48 10.43 9.76
N LEU A 196 15.81 10.45 9.89
CA LEU A 196 16.63 9.25 10.06
C LEU A 196 16.20 8.45 11.29
N LEU A 197 15.92 9.13 12.41
CA LEU A 197 15.43 8.47 13.62
C LEU A 197 14.05 7.83 13.39
N GLY A 198 13.14 8.55 12.73
CA GLY A 198 11.80 8.05 12.38
C GLY A 198 11.85 6.80 11.50
N THR A 199 12.75 6.76 10.52
CA THR A 199 12.90 5.59 9.63
C THR A 199 13.43 4.35 10.36
N VAL A 200 14.29 4.51 11.36
CA VAL A 200 14.86 3.39 12.16
C VAL A 200 13.90 2.93 13.27
N VAL A 201 13.19 3.85 13.91
CA VAL A 201 12.30 3.52 15.05
C VAL A 201 11.05 2.75 14.61
N VAL A 202 10.51 3.03 13.42
CA VAL A 202 9.31 2.34 12.89
C VAL A 202 9.49 0.81 12.77
N PRO A 203 10.52 0.27 12.11
CA PRO A 203 10.72 -1.18 12.02
C PRO A 203 11.09 -1.82 13.37
N LEU A 204 11.86 -1.12 14.22
CA LEU A 204 12.27 -1.65 15.53
C LEU A 204 11.08 -1.76 16.50
N SER A 205 10.25 -0.71 16.59
CA SER A 205 9.02 -0.74 17.38
C SER A 205 8.09 -1.85 16.88
N ASN A 206 7.94 -2.01 15.57
CA ASN A 206 7.16 -3.11 15.00
C ASN A 206 7.74 -4.49 15.35
N ALA A 207 9.06 -4.66 15.39
CA ALA A 207 9.71 -5.92 15.78
C ALA A 207 9.49 -6.26 17.25
N LEU A 208 9.57 -5.26 18.15
CA LEU A 208 9.36 -5.42 19.59
C LEU A 208 7.89 -5.69 19.96
N PHE A 209 6.94 -5.04 19.30
CA PHE A 209 5.51 -5.17 19.58
C PHE A 209 4.81 -6.24 18.73
N ARG A 210 5.56 -7.08 18.00
CA ARG A 210 4.97 -8.21 17.27
C ARG A 210 4.25 -9.12 18.27
N PRO A 211 2.91 -9.31 18.18
CA PRO A 211 2.22 -10.25 19.05
C PRO A 211 2.87 -11.62 18.83
N ARG A 212 3.48 -12.18 19.87
CA ARG A 212 3.85 -13.61 19.85
C ARG A 212 2.54 -14.32 19.57
N GLY A 213 2.45 -14.96 18.39
CA GLY A 213 1.24 -15.69 18.03
C GLY A 213 0.86 -16.56 19.20
N ALA A 214 -0.40 -16.47 19.63
CA ALA A 214 -0.93 -17.39 20.61
C ALA A 214 -0.59 -18.79 20.10
N VAL A 215 0.33 -19.48 20.78
CA VAL A 215 0.51 -20.91 20.60
C VAL A 215 -0.90 -21.48 20.77
N PRO A 216 -1.45 -22.21 19.78
CA PRO A 216 -2.75 -22.83 19.95
C PRO A 216 -2.73 -23.54 21.29
N ALA A 217 -3.70 -23.22 22.15
CA ALA A 217 -3.80 -23.75 23.51
C ALA A 217 -4.10 -25.28 23.55
N GLY A 218 -3.63 -26.03 22.56
CA GLY A 218 -3.64 -27.48 22.48
C GLY A 218 -2.26 -28.12 22.29
N ALA A 219 -1.17 -27.34 22.22
CA ALA A 219 0.19 -27.87 22.07
C ALA A 219 1.05 -27.78 23.35
N VAL A 220 0.41 -27.56 24.51
CA VAL A 220 1.06 -27.64 25.82
C VAL A 220 0.34 -28.71 26.63
N GLY A 221 0.91 -29.92 26.66
CA GLY A 221 0.48 -30.99 27.57
C GLY A 221 -0.06 -32.27 26.93
N ALA A 222 0.68 -32.86 25.98
CA ALA A 222 0.65 -34.31 25.81
C ALA A 222 1.99 -34.87 26.28
N TRP A 223 2.15 -34.96 27.60
CA TRP A 223 3.16 -35.86 28.16
C TRP A 223 2.75 -37.29 27.82
N PRO A 224 3.66 -38.19 27.41
CA PRO A 224 3.32 -39.59 27.20
C PRO A 224 2.85 -40.15 28.55
N THR A 225 1.56 -40.42 28.68
CA THR A 225 1.01 -41.19 29.79
C THR A 225 1.61 -42.59 29.72
N PRO A 226 2.28 -43.09 30.78
CA PRO A 226 2.68 -44.49 30.84
C PRO A 226 1.44 -45.38 30.71
N GLU A 227 1.54 -46.37 29.82
CA GLU A 227 0.50 -47.33 29.50
C GLU A 227 0.03 -48.05 30.78
N ALA A 228 -1.27 -47.96 31.08
CA ALA A 228 -1.86 -48.61 32.24
C ALA A 228 -1.84 -50.15 32.05
N PRO A 229 -1.42 -50.95 33.05
CA PRO A 229 -1.40 -52.41 32.93
C PRO A 229 -2.80 -52.99 32.68
N PRO A 230 -2.94 -54.06 31.88
CA PRO A 230 -4.23 -54.66 31.58
C PRO A 230 -4.92 -55.20 32.84
N ALA A 231 -6.21 -54.88 32.97
CA ALA A 231 -7.06 -55.30 34.07
C ALA A 231 -7.24 -56.84 34.11
N ALA A 232 -7.19 -57.39 35.32
CA ALA A 232 -7.40 -58.81 35.61
C ALA A 232 -8.84 -59.26 35.23
N PRO A 233 -9.02 -60.54 34.84
CA PRO A 233 -10.32 -61.05 34.39
C PRO A 233 -11.36 -61.11 35.52
N PRO A 234 -12.66 -60.94 35.19
CA PRO A 234 -13.73 -60.86 36.19
C PRO A 234 -13.97 -62.21 36.88
N THR A 235 -14.05 -62.17 38.21
CA THR A 235 -14.56 -63.24 39.07
C THR A 235 -16.05 -63.47 38.84
N ALA A 236 -16.43 -64.74 38.71
CA ALA A 236 -17.81 -65.16 38.48
C ALA A 236 -18.74 -64.81 39.66
N PRO A 237 -20.01 -64.44 39.41
CA PRO A 237 -20.96 -64.09 40.46
C PRO A 237 -21.46 -65.30 41.24
N ALA A 238 -21.50 -65.17 42.57
CA ALA A 238 -22.13 -66.12 43.48
C ALA A 238 -23.65 -66.14 43.28
N THR A 239 -24.24 -67.34 43.23
CA THR A 239 -25.66 -67.60 43.08
C THR A 239 -26.45 -67.21 44.35
N PRO A 240 -27.48 -66.36 44.27
CA PRO A 240 -28.42 -66.15 45.37
C PRO A 240 -29.48 -67.25 45.43
N ILE A 241 -29.77 -67.67 46.67
CA ILE A 241 -30.78 -68.67 47.05
C ILE A 241 -32.18 -68.08 46.84
N ALA A 242 -33.06 -68.88 46.24
CA ALA A 242 -34.43 -68.53 45.89
C ALA A 242 -35.35 -68.35 47.11
N THR A 243 -36.09 -67.24 47.15
CA THR A 243 -37.30 -67.09 47.96
C THR A 243 -38.48 -66.67 47.07
N TRP A 244 -39.65 -67.17 47.44
CA TRP A 244 -40.81 -67.40 46.58
C TRP A 244 -41.70 -66.17 46.33
N ALA A 245 -42.14 -66.08 45.07
CA ALA A 245 -43.46 -65.70 44.53
C ALA A 245 -44.24 -64.46 45.04
N ALA A 246 -44.42 -63.47 44.15
CA ALA A 246 -45.71 -62.88 43.79
C ALA A 246 -45.66 -62.30 42.35
N THR A 247 -46.76 -62.47 41.62
CA THR A 247 -47.02 -62.26 40.18
C THR A 247 -47.21 -60.77 39.77
N PRO A 248 -47.27 -60.43 38.46
CA PRO A 248 -46.75 -59.17 37.88
C PRO A 248 -47.79 -58.07 37.62
N VAL A 249 -47.32 -56.83 37.45
CA VAL A 249 -48.03 -55.73 36.77
C VAL A 249 -47.04 -55.01 35.84
N PRO A 250 -47.36 -54.78 34.55
CA PRO A 250 -46.44 -54.18 33.58
C PRO A 250 -46.65 -52.66 33.39
N ASP A 251 -45.66 -52.08 32.69
CA ASP A 251 -45.65 -50.81 31.94
C ASP A 251 -44.96 -49.57 32.56
N ALA A 252 -43.63 -49.52 32.34
CA ALA A 252 -42.87 -48.58 31.47
C ALA A 252 -42.95 -47.02 31.68
N PRO A 253 -41.95 -46.24 31.19
CA PRO A 253 -41.24 -45.17 31.92
C PRO A 253 -41.67 -43.75 31.44
N THR A 254 -41.30 -42.61 32.03
CA THR A 254 -39.94 -42.06 32.20
C THR A 254 -40.09 -40.71 32.89
N ALA A 255 -39.25 -40.42 33.88
CA ALA A 255 -39.15 -39.10 34.50
C ALA A 255 -37.88 -38.37 34.05
N ALA A 256 -38.04 -37.05 33.99
CA ALA A 256 -37.08 -35.98 34.24
C ALA A 256 -35.97 -35.70 33.21
N THR A 257 -35.93 -34.53 32.56
CA THR A 257 -35.63 -33.15 33.05
C THR A 257 -34.17 -32.80 32.74
N ALA A 258 -33.95 -31.86 31.81
CA ALA A 258 -32.80 -30.96 31.88
C ALA A 258 -33.10 -29.65 31.14
N VAL A 259 -33.10 -28.59 31.94
CA VAL A 259 -33.29 -27.17 31.65
C VAL A 259 -32.20 -26.62 30.72
N THR A 260 -32.54 -25.70 29.82
CA THR A 260 -31.62 -24.65 29.36
C THR A 260 -32.38 -23.35 29.20
N ALA A 261 -32.03 -22.38 30.05
CA ALA A 261 -32.52 -21.01 30.03
C ALA A 261 -31.49 -20.13 29.33
N VAL A 262 -31.91 -19.30 28.37
CA VAL A 262 -31.26 -18.02 28.08
C VAL A 262 -32.35 -16.99 27.73
N THR A 263 -32.50 -16.03 28.63
CA THR A 263 -33.26 -14.78 28.49
C THR A 263 -32.42 -13.69 27.83
N ALA A 264 -33.00 -12.92 26.90
CA ALA A 264 -32.70 -11.50 26.66
C ALA A 264 -33.82 -10.92 25.77
N ALA A 265 -34.83 -10.23 26.32
CA ALA A 265 -34.83 -8.84 26.77
C ALA A 265 -34.84 -7.81 25.63
N THR A 266 -36.05 -7.33 25.37
CA THR A 266 -36.46 -6.14 24.59
C THR A 266 -35.94 -4.85 25.20
N ALA A 267 -35.49 -3.88 24.38
CA ALA A 267 -35.56 -2.45 24.72
C ALA A 267 -35.51 -1.58 23.46
N ALA A 268 -36.42 -0.61 23.40
CA ALA A 268 -36.64 0.34 22.31
C ALA A 268 -36.19 1.76 22.69
N GLY A 269 -35.66 2.52 21.70
CA GLY A 269 -35.57 4.00 21.63
C GLY A 269 -34.57 4.71 22.58
N PRO A 270 -34.08 5.94 22.27
CA PRO A 270 -34.65 6.95 21.38
C PRO A 270 -33.70 7.55 20.32
N VAL A 271 -34.32 8.32 19.42
CA VAL A 271 -33.75 9.11 18.33
C VAL A 271 -32.92 10.29 18.84
N SER A 272 -31.67 10.40 18.38
CA SER A 272 -30.85 11.61 18.45
C SER A 272 -30.09 11.81 17.14
N ALA A 273 -30.18 13.03 16.62
CA ALA A 273 -29.64 13.51 15.37
C ALA A 273 -28.10 13.53 15.32
N ASP A 274 -27.60 13.72 14.10
CA ASP A 274 -26.19 13.88 13.70
C ASP A 274 -25.27 12.66 13.76
N ARG A 275 -24.94 12.18 12.55
CA ARG A 275 -23.57 11.87 12.10
C ARG A 275 -23.59 11.38 10.65
N TYR A 276 -22.74 11.99 9.82
CA TYR A 276 -22.17 11.33 8.65
C TYR A 276 -21.51 10.02 9.10
N ARG A 277 -22.28 8.93 9.12
CA ARG A 277 -21.80 7.58 9.38
C ARG A 277 -21.36 7.01 8.04
N TYR A 278 -20.07 6.71 7.96
CA TYR A 278 -19.61 5.56 7.20
C TYR A 278 -20.54 4.39 7.49
N GLU A 279 -21.17 3.85 6.45
CA GLU A 279 -21.78 2.53 6.49
C GLU A 279 -20.75 1.54 7.06
N PRO A 280 -21.09 0.75 8.09
CA PRO A 280 -20.30 -0.41 8.43
C PRO A 280 -20.42 -1.36 7.24
N ARG A 281 -19.36 -1.47 6.44
CA ARG A 281 -19.21 -2.59 5.51
C ARG A 281 -19.43 -3.86 6.34
N PRO A 282 -20.37 -4.75 5.98
CA PRO A 282 -20.50 -6.01 6.68
C PRO A 282 -19.18 -6.75 6.57
N THR A 283 -18.51 -6.96 7.70
CA THR A 283 -17.42 -7.92 7.83
C THR A 283 -18.00 -9.32 7.81
N SER A 284 -18.53 -9.74 6.66
CA SER A 284 -18.58 -11.15 6.36
C SER A 284 -17.13 -11.57 6.14
N SER A 285 -16.53 -12.19 7.15
CA SER A 285 -15.42 -13.12 6.96
C SER A 285 -15.75 -13.96 5.73
N ARG A 286 -15.04 -13.71 4.63
CA ARG A 286 -15.19 -14.50 3.41
C ARG A 286 -14.56 -15.85 3.72
N ALA A 287 -15.30 -16.70 4.41
CA ALA A 287 -14.97 -18.11 4.55
C ALA A 287 -14.72 -18.60 3.13
N LEU A 288 -13.49 -19.05 2.85
CA LEU A 288 -13.17 -19.61 1.55
C LEU A 288 -14.12 -20.79 1.36
N ALA A 289 -15.02 -20.66 0.39
CA ALA A 289 -15.93 -21.73 0.06
C ALA A 289 -15.11 -22.96 -0.34
N TRP A 290 -15.44 -24.12 0.24
CA TRP A 290 -14.74 -25.37 -0.03
C TRP A 290 -14.73 -25.66 -1.53
N PRO A 291 -13.58 -26.03 -2.14
CA PRO A 291 -13.51 -26.34 -3.57
C PRO A 291 -14.49 -27.41 -4.00
N ARG A 292 -15.04 -27.27 -5.20
CA ARG A 292 -16.00 -28.20 -5.81
C ARG A 292 -15.55 -28.57 -7.22
N TYR A 293 -15.92 -29.76 -7.66
CA TYR A 293 -15.83 -30.18 -9.05
C TYR A 293 -16.76 -29.33 -9.94
N VAL A 294 -16.56 -29.41 -11.27
CA VAL A 294 -17.36 -28.65 -12.26
C VAL A 294 -18.85 -29.03 -12.22
N ASP A 295 -19.17 -30.24 -11.75
CA ASP A 295 -20.52 -30.74 -11.52
C ASP A 295 -21.16 -30.23 -10.20
N GLY A 296 -20.41 -29.47 -9.39
CA GLY A 296 -20.87 -28.92 -8.11
C GLY A 296 -20.64 -29.82 -6.89
N THR A 297 -20.06 -31.01 -7.06
CA THR A 297 -19.73 -31.95 -5.98
C THR A 297 -18.53 -31.41 -5.16
N PRO A 298 -18.57 -31.38 -3.82
CA PRO A 298 -17.43 -30.93 -3.01
C PRO A 298 -16.26 -31.91 -3.08
N LEU A 299 -15.03 -31.39 -3.07
CA LEU A 299 -13.83 -32.22 -3.06
C LEU A 299 -13.73 -32.98 -1.71
N PRO A 300 -13.28 -34.25 -1.71
CA PRO A 300 -13.00 -34.97 -0.48
C PRO A 300 -11.87 -34.29 0.31
N ALA A 301 -11.94 -34.40 1.64
CA ALA A 301 -10.92 -33.86 2.54
C ALA A 301 -9.89 -34.95 2.87
N LEU A 302 -8.60 -34.61 2.81
CA LEU A 302 -7.54 -35.43 3.36
C LEU A 302 -7.60 -35.42 4.90
N PRO A 303 -6.93 -36.37 5.57
CA PRO A 303 -6.81 -36.39 7.04
C PRO A 303 -6.19 -35.11 7.65
N ASP A 304 -5.48 -34.32 6.84
CA ASP A 304 -4.90 -33.03 7.21
C ASP A 304 -5.84 -31.84 7.01
N GLY A 305 -7.07 -32.07 6.52
CA GLY A 305 -8.06 -31.05 6.23
C GLY A 305 -7.84 -30.28 4.93
N SER A 306 -6.93 -30.73 4.05
CA SER A 306 -6.73 -30.16 2.72
C SER A 306 -7.62 -30.85 1.67
N PRO A 307 -8.00 -30.16 0.57
CA PRO A 307 -8.79 -30.74 -0.51
C PRO A 307 -7.97 -31.72 -1.36
N ASP A 308 -8.54 -32.90 -1.65
CA ASP A 308 -7.93 -33.92 -2.50
C ASP A 308 -8.08 -33.57 -4.00
N PHE A 309 -6.95 -33.26 -4.66
CA PHE A 309 -6.90 -32.98 -6.10
C PHE A 309 -6.49 -34.19 -6.96
N SER A 310 -6.37 -35.39 -6.39
CA SER A 310 -5.93 -36.58 -7.16
C SER A 310 -6.88 -36.98 -8.29
N GLY A 311 -8.16 -36.57 -8.22
CA GLY A 311 -9.19 -36.87 -9.23
C GLY A 311 -9.40 -35.80 -10.31
N VAL A 312 -8.73 -34.65 -10.26
CA VAL A 312 -8.82 -33.65 -11.34
C VAL A 312 -7.83 -33.98 -12.44
N ALA A 313 -8.30 -34.59 -13.52
CA ALA A 313 -7.50 -34.81 -14.73
C ALA A 313 -6.98 -33.45 -15.25
N GLN A 314 -5.66 -33.35 -15.46
CA GLN A 314 -5.05 -32.19 -16.13
C GLN A 314 -5.44 -32.24 -17.61
N GLY A 315 -6.48 -31.50 -17.97
CA GLY A 315 -6.85 -31.20 -19.35
C GLY A 315 -6.18 -29.93 -19.84
#